data_AF-A0AAD4TB05-F1
#
_entry.id   AF-A0AAD4TB05-F1
#
_cell.length_a   1.000
_cell.length_b   1.000
_cell.length_c   1.000
_cell.angle_alpha   90.00
_cell.angle_beta   90.00
_cell.angle_gamma   90.00
#
_symmetry.space_group_name_H-M   'P 1'
#
loop_
_entity.id
_entity.type
_entity.pdbx_description
1 polymer ?
#
loop_
_entity_poly.entity_id
_entity_poly.type
_entity_poly.pdbx_seq_one_letter_code
_entity_poly.pdbx_strand_id
1 'polypeptide(L)' 'MTKQKEIFIPKEPAKVGICAGGDPAYDLSHIGQARAYVAVDVLYRYLKHLGYEVT' A
#
# COMPACT_ATOMS: atom_id res chain seq x y z
N MET A 1 3.37 5.05 -13.14
CA MET A 1 2.81 6.19 -13.91
C MET A 1 2.60 5.86 -15.40
N THR A 2 2.92 4.65 -15.86
CA THR A 2 2.90 4.26 -17.28
C THR A 2 1.55 3.69 -17.76
N LYS A 3 0.59 3.51 -16.85
CA LYS A 3 -0.65 2.71 -17.04
C LYS A 3 -0.39 1.26 -17.47
N GLN A 4 0.84 0.77 -17.31
CA GLN A 4 1.24 -0.59 -17.61
C GLN A 4 1.75 -1.26 -16.33
N LYS A 5 1.82 -2.60 -16.34
CA LYS A 5 2.45 -3.35 -15.26
C LYS A 5 3.97 -3.22 -15.40
N GLU A 6 4.63 -2.83 -14.33
CA GLU A 6 6.08 -2.64 -14.29
C GLU A 6 6.68 -3.67 -13.34
N ILE A 7 7.92 -4.11 -13.61
CA ILE A 7 8.64 -4.98 -12.69
C ILE A 7 8.95 -4.16 -11.44
N PHE A 8 8.50 -4.64 -10.30
CA PHE A 8 8.80 -4.01 -9.02
C PHE A 8 10.24 -4.32 -8.62
N ILE A 9 11.08 -3.28 -8.58
CA ILE A 9 12.44 -3.33 -8.04
C ILE A 9 12.46 -2.32 -6.88
N PRO A 10 12.73 -2.75 -5.63
CA PRO A 10 12.72 -1.84 -4.50
C PRO A 10 13.87 -0.83 -4.62
N LYS A 11 13.64 0.38 -4.12
CA LYS A 11 14.66 1.44 -4.11
C LYS A 11 15.86 1.07 -3.25
N GLU A 12 15.62 0.40 -2.13
CA GLU A 12 16.64 -0.13 -1.22
C GLU A 12 16.47 -1.65 -1.14
N PRO A 13 17.55 -2.45 -1.22
CA PRO A 13 17.45 -3.90 -1.11
C PRO A 13 16.70 -4.32 0.17
N ALA A 14 15.75 -5.24 0.01
CA ALA A 14 14.89 -5.77 1.08
C ALA A 14 13.97 -4.76 1.81
N LYS A 15 13.93 -3.48 1.40
CA LYS A 15 13.10 -2.44 2.04
C LYS A 15 12.07 -1.85 1.09
N VAL A 16 10.84 -1.68 1.57
CA VAL A 16 9.74 -1.09 0.81
C VAL A 16 9.00 -0.05 1.63
N GLY A 17 8.96 1.18 1.14
CA GLY A 17 8.12 2.24 1.70
C GLY A 17 6.73 2.26 1.07
N ILE A 18 5.66 2.28 1.88
CA ILE A 18 4.28 2.47 1.42
C ILE A 18 3.71 3.74 2.04
N CYS A 19 3.33 4.70 1.19
CA CYS A 19 2.58 5.87 1.62
C CYS A 19 1.15 5.77 1.07
N ALA A 20 0.17 5.69 1.95
CA ALA A 20 -1.25 5.70 1.61
C ALA A 20 -1.91 6.95 2.19
N GLY A 21 -2.82 7.56 1.43
CA GLY A 21 -3.60 8.69 1.90
C GLY A 21 -4.46 8.32 3.09
N GLY A 22 -4.56 9.23 4.06
CA GLY A 22 -5.44 9.10 5.22
C GLY A 22 -6.83 9.69 4.96
N ASP A 23 -7.78 9.32 5.81
CA ASP A 23 -9.12 9.88 5.77
C ASP A 23 -9.19 11.18 6.57
N PRO A 24 -9.84 12.21 6.04
CA PRO A 24 -10.13 13.38 6.82
C PRO A 24 -11.04 13.03 8.01
N ALA A 25 -10.66 13.47 9.21
CA ALA A 25 -11.36 13.14 10.46
C ALA A 25 -12.68 13.91 10.70
N TYR A 26 -13.16 14.67 9.71
CA TYR A 26 -14.35 15.52 9.86
C TYR A 26 -15.68 14.82 9.58
N ASP A 27 -15.67 13.60 9.03
CA ASP A 27 -16.86 12.81 8.75
C ASP A 27 -16.59 11.31 8.94
N LEU A 28 -17.66 10.50 8.96
CA LEU A 28 -17.57 9.06 9.10
C LEU A 28 -16.99 8.41 7.84
N SER A 29 -16.11 7.42 8.06
CA SER A 29 -15.58 6.63 6.95
C SER A 29 -16.70 5.84 6.25
N HIS A 30 -16.69 5.85 4.93
CA HIS A 30 -17.62 5.09 4.09
C HIS A 30 -16.92 3.88 3.44
N ILE A 31 -17.72 2.98 2.87
CA ILE A 31 -17.24 1.70 2.31
C ILE A 31 -16.18 1.87 1.20
N GLY A 32 -16.21 3.00 0.48
CA GLY A 32 -15.21 3.34 -0.53
C GLY A 32 -13.81 3.50 0.06
N GLN A 33 -13.71 4.20 1.20
CA GLN A 33 -12.48 4.36 1.95
C GLN A 33 -12.02 3.01 2.53
N ALA A 34 -12.92 2.27 3.16
CA ALA A 34 -12.62 0.94 3.70
C ALA A 34 -12.03 0.01 2.63
N ARG A 35 -12.60 -0.02 1.43
CA ARG A 35 -12.09 -0.82 0.31
C ARG A 35 -10.66 -0.40 -0.08
N ALA A 36 -10.38 0.90 -0.13
CA ALA A 36 -9.05 1.40 -0.46
C ALA A 36 -8.01 0.96 0.59
N TYR A 37 -8.34 1.08 1.88
CA TYR A 37 -7.46 0.62 2.96
C TYR A 37 -7.24 -0.89 2.94
N VAL A 38 -8.28 -1.69 2.69
CA VAL A 38 -8.13 -3.15 2.58
C VAL A 38 -7.20 -3.52 1.41
N ALA A 39 -7.30 -2.84 0.28
CA ALA A 39 -6.39 -3.08 -0.85
C ALA A 39 -4.93 -2.78 -0.50
N VAL A 40 -4.67 -1.69 0.22
CA VAL A 40 -3.32 -1.33 0.70
C VAL A 40 -2.84 -2.33 1.76
N ASP A 41 -3.70 -2.76 2.69
CA ASP A 41 -3.38 -3.74 3.72
C ASP A 41 -3.01 -5.11 3.11
N VAL A 42 -3.73 -5.57 2.10
CA VAL A 42 -3.36 -6.79 1.36
C VAL A 42 -1.98 -6.65 0.72
N LEU A 43 -1.68 -5.50 0.11
CA LEU A 43 -0.36 -5.24 -0.48
C LEU A 43 0.74 -5.26 0.59
N TYR A 44 0.52 -4.58 1.72
CA TYR A 44 1.46 -4.55 2.85
C TYR A 44 1.76 -5.96 3.39
N ARG A 45 0.71 -6.77 3.62
CA ARG A 45 0.85 -8.14 4.11
C ARG A 45 1.55 -9.04 3.10
N TYR A 46 1.25 -8.87 1.82
CA TYR A 46 1.89 -9.64 0.76
C TYR A 46 3.39 -9.34 0.67
N LEU A 47 3.79 -8.06 0.72
CA LEU A 47 5.20 -7.68 0.70
C LEU A 47 5.94 -8.18 1.95
N LYS A 48 5.31 -8.12 3.14
CA LYS A 48 5.87 -8.74 4.34
C LYS A 48 6.02 -10.26 4.20
N HIS A 49 5.04 -10.94 3.63
CA HIS A 49 5.10 -12.38 3.38
C HIS A 49 6.26 -12.76 2.44
N LEU A 50 6.60 -11.89 1.49
CA LEU A 50 7.76 -12.04 0.60
C LEU A 50 9.11 -11.74 1.29
N GLY A 51 9.13 -11.37 2.57
CA GLY A 51 10.34 -11.12 3.34
C GLY A 51 10.87 -9.69 3.26
N TYR A 52 10.10 -8.75 2.70
CA TYR A 52 10.48 -7.33 2.72
C TYR A 52 10.24 -6.71 4.11
N GLU A 53 11.14 -5.82 4.49
CA GLU A 53 10.90 -4.85 5.55
C GLU A 53 10.03 -3.73 4.98
N VAL A 54 8.77 -3.67 5.42
CA VAL A 54 7.78 -2.70 4.92
C VAL A 54 7.52 -1.61 5.95
N THR A 55 7.69 -0.35 5.54
CA THR A 55 7.48 0.86 6.34
C THR A 55 6.43 1.78 5.74
#